data_AF-A0A1R2B8A0-F1
#
_entry.id   AF-A0A1R2B8A0-F1
#
_cell.length_a   1.000
_cell.length_b   1.000
_cell.length_c   1.000
_cell.angle_alpha   90.00
_cell.angle_beta   90.00
_cell.angle_gamma   90.00
#
_symmetry.space_group_name_H-M   'P 1'
#
loop_
_entity.id
_entity.type
_entity.pdbx_description
1 polymer ?
#
loop_
_entity_poly.entity_id
_entity_poly.type
_entity_poly.pdbx_seq_one_letter_code
_entity_poly.pdbx_strand_id
1 'polypeptide(L)'
;MKIGNFEVAPPKEAYRYWPTPQHCLIETEEFVERLIFAKQELKEWEKVMVEQLDKYLAQRDLTIPDNLMKLRFLYGQGWNVPQTYEALKYHLKWKLEWPPCKSLIPLLQPVLSSGGVYMHGRDNRYRPTIIIRPFILSRFPYHLHLASAYFLLEFILEAMLIPGQIENWVLLIDLKKYPITDLALHKKFIAELFTHYPCRVGKIFLLRGGRNLHGLNKLLPPNTLYKVNIVDKKTDMLNDFHPQQLEIRYGGSVANLKNFWPPTVPSSSFRGATDSVQEFLSAHSSYREYFPGNAKICSDLSSLKASQAGEKESFISNNDFRDEVWQRLELVSASYSFLTLERLGTLENEEKKDKHKEGRKKFLSDEMTLASSREPNRMIKDDTEMPFVCNMCNSDCLIQ
;
A
#
# COMPACT_ATOMS: atom_id res chain seq x y z
N MET A 1 20.08 -10.42 -3.09
CA MET A 1 20.10 -10.84 -4.51
C MET A 1 20.66 -9.71 -5.38
N LYS A 2 21.80 -9.86 -6.07
CA LYS A 2 22.22 -8.92 -7.12
C LYS A 2 21.41 -9.24 -8.36
N ILE A 3 20.36 -8.46 -8.63
CA ILE A 3 19.74 -8.45 -9.95
C ILE A 3 20.64 -7.53 -10.78
N GLY A 4 21.71 -8.08 -11.38
CA GLY A 4 22.70 -7.31 -12.15
C GLY A 4 23.58 -6.34 -11.33
N ASN A 5 24.14 -5.33 -12.02
CA ASN A 5 24.99 -4.26 -11.47
C ASN A 5 24.19 -3.00 -11.07
N PHE A 6 22.88 -3.13 -10.77
CA PHE A 6 22.04 -1.95 -10.54
C PHE A 6 22.23 -1.41 -9.12
N GLU A 7 22.64 -0.15 -9.01
CA GLU A 7 22.76 0.57 -7.73
C GLU A 7 21.39 1.12 -7.32
N VAL A 8 20.47 0.22 -6.99
CA VAL A 8 19.11 0.54 -6.51
C VAL A 8 18.96 0.37 -5.00
N ALA A 9 19.99 -0.18 -4.35
CA ALA A 9 20.04 -0.37 -2.91
C ALA A 9 19.79 0.96 -2.17
N PRO A 10 19.31 0.92 -0.92
CA PRO A 10 19.17 2.13 -0.13
C PRO A 10 20.53 2.86 -0.04
N PRO A 11 20.56 4.19 -0.27
CA PRO A 11 21.80 4.95 -0.19
C PRO A 11 22.34 4.92 1.25
N LYS A 12 23.66 5.06 1.44
CA LYS A 12 24.26 5.01 2.79
C LYS A 12 23.63 6.00 3.77
N GLU A 13 23.24 7.17 3.30
CA GLU A 13 22.57 8.21 4.11
C GLU A 13 21.19 7.76 4.62
N ALA A 14 20.48 6.91 3.89
CA ALA A 14 19.16 6.39 4.28
C ALA A 14 19.21 5.58 5.58
N TYR A 15 20.32 4.88 5.86
CA TYR A 15 20.50 4.14 7.11
C TYR A 15 20.64 5.02 8.35
N ARG A 16 20.83 6.34 8.16
CA ARG A 16 20.90 7.35 9.22
C ARG A 16 19.60 8.15 9.35
N TYR A 17 18.65 7.94 8.44
CA TYR A 17 17.33 8.54 8.51
C TYR A 17 16.45 7.77 9.49
N TRP A 18 15.77 8.50 10.36
CA TRP A 18 14.81 7.92 11.30
C TRP A 18 13.48 8.65 11.15
N PRO A 19 12.39 7.94 10.82
CA PRO A 19 11.08 8.55 10.72
C PRO A 19 10.63 9.08 12.08
N THR A 20 10.07 10.28 12.09
CA THR A 20 9.42 10.83 13.28
C THR A 20 8.13 10.05 13.59
N PRO A 21 7.59 10.11 14.82
CA PRO A 21 6.37 9.38 15.17
C PRO A 21 5.20 9.60 14.20
N GLN A 22 5.02 10.83 13.70
CA GLN A 22 3.97 11.20 12.74
C GLN A 22 4.18 10.58 11.35
N HIS A 23 5.42 10.22 11.00
CA HIS A 23 5.74 9.48 9.78
C HIS A 23 5.68 7.96 9.97
N CYS A 24 5.66 7.47 11.22
CA CYS A 24 5.48 6.06 11.55
C CYS A 24 4.01 5.66 11.60
N LEU A 25 3.15 6.52 12.15
CA LEU A 25 1.73 6.27 12.39
C LEU A 25 0.92 7.53 12.06
N ILE A 26 -0.05 7.38 11.15
CA ILE A 26 -1.04 8.39 10.84
C ILE A 26 -2.27 8.11 11.71
N GLU A 27 -2.66 9.08 12.53
CA GLU A 27 -3.87 9.01 13.33
C GLU A 27 -4.71 10.24 13.04
N THR A 28 -5.94 10.00 12.57
CA THR A 28 -6.94 11.03 12.34
C THR A 28 -8.23 10.63 13.06
N GLU A 29 -9.20 11.53 13.09
CA GLU A 29 -10.54 11.22 13.61
C GLU A 29 -11.25 10.12 12.78
N GLU A 30 -10.88 9.97 11.50
CA GLU A 30 -11.54 9.05 10.56
C GLU A 30 -10.87 7.66 10.49
N PHE A 31 -9.54 7.61 10.66
CA PHE A 31 -8.78 6.36 10.51
C PHE A 31 -7.42 6.39 11.22
N VAL A 32 -6.88 5.19 11.41
CA VAL A 32 -5.53 4.95 11.91
C VAL A 32 -4.76 4.09 10.90
N GLU A 33 -3.57 4.51 10.48
CA GLU A 33 -2.72 3.74 9.56
C GLU A 33 -1.25 3.82 9.95
N ARG A 34 -0.64 2.65 10.19
CA ARG A 34 0.80 2.52 10.42
C ARG A 34 1.52 2.45 9.07
N LEU A 35 2.57 3.25 8.92
CA LEU A 35 3.44 3.24 7.75
C LEU A 35 4.74 2.47 8.02
N ILE A 36 5.28 2.58 9.24
CA ILE A 36 6.51 1.91 9.67
C ILE A 36 6.16 0.91 10.77
N PHE A 37 6.52 -0.36 10.55
CA PHE A 37 6.12 -1.49 11.38
C PHE A 37 7.28 -2.06 12.18
N ALA A 38 8.43 -2.31 11.54
CA ALA A 38 9.50 -2.98 12.25
C ALA A 38 10.02 -2.08 13.37
N LYS A 39 10.14 -2.67 14.56
CA LYS A 39 10.85 -2.09 15.71
C LYS A 39 10.27 -0.76 16.17
N GLN A 40 9.00 -0.55 15.87
CA GLN A 40 8.17 0.46 16.51
C GLN A 40 7.52 -0.15 17.74
N GLU A 41 7.24 0.67 18.73
CA GLU A 41 6.38 0.28 19.83
C GLU A 41 4.95 0.07 19.32
N LEU A 42 4.37 -1.08 19.68
CA LEU A 42 2.97 -1.37 19.39
C LEU A 42 2.10 -0.77 20.48
N LYS A 43 1.00 -0.17 20.07
CA LYS A 43 -0.05 0.24 21.00
C LYS A 43 -0.70 -0.99 21.63
N GLU A 44 -1.23 -0.84 22.83
CA GLU A 44 -1.89 -1.96 23.54
C GLU A 44 -3.01 -2.60 22.73
N TRP A 45 -3.82 -1.78 22.05
CA TRP A 45 -4.89 -2.29 21.20
C TRP A 45 -4.36 -3.06 19.96
N GLU A 46 -3.19 -2.70 19.41
CA GLU A 46 -2.56 -3.47 18.33
C GLU A 46 -2.12 -4.85 18.82
N LYS A 47 -1.56 -4.92 20.03
CA LYS A 47 -1.15 -6.19 20.66
C LYS A 47 -2.38 -7.09 20.86
N VAL A 48 -3.46 -6.55 21.41
CA VAL A 48 -4.73 -7.27 21.59
C VAL A 48 -5.27 -7.81 20.26
N MET A 49 -5.26 -7.00 19.20
CA MET A 49 -5.75 -7.44 17.89
C MET A 49 -4.87 -8.53 17.25
N VAL A 50 -3.55 -8.47 17.44
CA VAL A 50 -2.64 -9.52 16.98
C VAL A 50 -2.90 -10.83 17.74
N GLU A 51 -3.09 -10.78 19.06
CA GLU A 51 -3.42 -11.96 19.86
C GLU A 51 -4.78 -12.57 19.47
N GLN A 52 -5.78 -11.73 19.18
CA GLN A 52 -7.08 -12.20 18.69
C GLN A 52 -6.95 -12.89 17.33
N LEU A 53 -6.18 -12.31 16.42
CA LEU A 53 -5.88 -12.93 15.14
C LEU A 53 -5.16 -14.27 15.33
N ASP A 54 -4.15 -14.34 16.20
CA ASP A 54 -3.41 -15.59 16.45
C ASP A 54 -4.32 -16.71 16.96
N LYS A 55 -5.25 -16.41 17.87
CA LYS A 55 -6.27 -17.37 18.31
C LYS A 55 -7.15 -17.84 17.14
N TYR A 56 -7.55 -16.92 16.27
CA TYR A 56 -8.40 -17.22 15.11
C TYR A 56 -7.67 -18.06 14.04
N LEU A 57 -6.38 -17.77 13.82
CA LEU A 57 -5.48 -18.49 12.94
C LEU A 57 -5.25 -19.93 13.44
N ALA A 58 -4.95 -20.09 14.73
CA ALA A 58 -4.69 -21.39 15.36
C ALA A 58 -5.91 -22.33 15.29
N GLN A 59 -7.13 -21.79 15.42
CA GLN A 59 -8.37 -22.56 15.26
C GLN A 59 -8.59 -23.13 13.84
N ARG A 60 -7.82 -22.66 12.85
CA ARG A 60 -7.95 -23.01 11.43
C ARG A 60 -6.65 -23.56 10.84
N ASP A 61 -5.76 -24.04 11.69
CA ASP A 61 -4.48 -24.66 11.33
C ASP A 61 -3.59 -23.79 10.41
N LEU A 62 -3.72 -22.46 10.49
CA LEU A 62 -2.85 -21.52 9.79
C LEU A 62 -1.90 -20.88 10.80
N THR A 63 -0.59 -20.90 10.52
CA THR A 63 0.42 -20.27 11.39
C THR A 63 1.19 -19.22 10.62
N ILE A 64 1.17 -17.98 11.10
CA ILE A 64 1.92 -16.86 10.54
C ILE A 64 2.90 -16.34 11.60
N PRO A 65 4.20 -16.72 11.50
CA PRO A 65 5.18 -16.35 12.53
C PRO A 65 5.54 -14.87 12.52
N ASP A 66 5.35 -14.18 11.39
CA ASP A 66 5.69 -12.76 11.27
C ASP A 66 4.56 -11.87 11.80
N ASN A 67 4.79 -11.30 12.99
CA ASN A 67 3.90 -10.30 13.60
C ASN A 67 3.72 -9.05 12.73
N LEU A 68 4.74 -8.65 11.96
CA LEU A 68 4.65 -7.46 11.11
C LEU A 68 3.71 -7.70 9.93
N MET A 69 3.76 -8.89 9.33
CA MET A 69 2.80 -9.31 8.30
C MET A 69 1.37 -9.31 8.87
N LYS A 70 1.15 -9.98 10.00
CA LYS A 70 -0.16 -10.00 10.68
C LYS A 70 -0.70 -8.59 10.90
N LEU A 71 0.13 -7.70 11.46
CA LEU A 71 -0.28 -6.32 11.74
C LEU A 71 -0.61 -5.55 10.47
N ARG A 72 0.19 -5.67 9.40
CA ARG A 72 -0.12 -5.02 8.11
C ARG A 72 -1.47 -5.46 7.54
N PHE A 73 -1.77 -6.75 7.60
CA PHE A 73 -3.05 -7.27 7.09
C PHE A 73 -4.22 -6.84 7.98
N LEU A 74 -4.05 -6.77 9.30
CA LEU A 74 -5.06 -6.20 10.20
C LEU A 74 -5.38 -4.75 9.85
N TYR A 75 -4.37 -3.89 9.67
CA TYR A 75 -4.59 -2.52 9.19
C TYR A 75 -5.29 -2.51 7.82
N GLY A 76 -4.82 -3.33 6.88
CA GLY A 76 -5.35 -3.40 5.51
C GLY A 76 -6.82 -3.84 5.44
N GLN A 77 -7.28 -4.65 6.40
CA GLN A 77 -8.67 -5.11 6.50
C GLN A 77 -9.46 -4.38 7.59
N GLY A 78 -8.98 -3.22 8.07
CA GLY A 78 -9.72 -2.40 9.03
C GLY A 78 -10.03 -3.11 10.35
N TRP A 79 -9.08 -3.91 10.85
CA TRP A 79 -9.18 -4.65 12.12
C TRP A 79 -10.22 -5.78 12.13
N ASN A 80 -10.77 -6.16 10.97
CA ASN A 80 -11.69 -7.28 10.86
C ASN A 80 -10.91 -8.61 10.83
N VAL A 81 -10.92 -9.37 11.92
CA VAL A 81 -10.16 -10.62 12.06
C VAL A 81 -10.56 -11.69 11.02
N PRO A 82 -11.85 -12.00 10.78
CA PRO A 82 -12.24 -12.94 9.72
C PRO A 82 -11.76 -12.53 8.32
N GLN A 83 -11.93 -11.26 7.94
CA GLN A 83 -11.47 -10.78 6.62
C GLN A 83 -9.94 -10.78 6.54
N THR A 84 -9.25 -10.50 7.64
CA THR A 84 -7.79 -10.58 7.74
C THR A 84 -7.29 -12.00 7.49
N TYR A 85 -7.96 -13.01 8.03
CA TYR A 85 -7.64 -14.42 7.76
C TYR A 85 -7.76 -14.75 6.27
N GLU A 86 -8.88 -14.41 5.63
CA GLU A 86 -9.07 -14.68 4.20
C GLU A 86 -8.05 -13.95 3.34
N ALA A 87 -7.75 -12.69 3.65
CA ALA A 87 -6.73 -11.90 2.95
C ALA A 87 -5.33 -12.51 3.12
N LEU A 88 -4.96 -12.95 4.32
CA LEU A 88 -3.68 -13.63 4.57
C LEU A 88 -3.58 -14.94 3.80
N LYS A 89 -4.61 -15.78 3.88
CA LYS A 89 -4.67 -17.05 3.16
C LYS A 89 -4.52 -16.83 1.65
N TYR A 90 -5.24 -15.84 1.11
CA TYR A 90 -5.14 -15.47 -0.29
C TYR A 90 -3.74 -14.98 -0.67
N HIS A 91 -3.15 -14.11 0.14
CA HIS A 91 -1.80 -13.60 -0.07
C HIS A 91 -0.74 -14.70 -0.07
N LEU A 92 -0.80 -15.64 0.88
CA LEU A 92 0.17 -16.74 0.98
C LEU A 92 0.08 -17.68 -0.22
N LYS A 93 -1.15 -17.98 -0.66
CA LYS A 93 -1.37 -18.75 -1.88
C LYS A 93 -0.77 -18.03 -3.09
N TRP A 94 -1.11 -16.75 -3.26
CA TRP A 94 -0.56 -15.93 -4.34
C TRP A 94 0.97 -15.89 -4.30
N LYS A 95 1.58 -15.74 -3.12
CA LYS A 95 3.04 -15.68 -2.94
C LYS A 95 3.71 -16.99 -3.34
N LEU A 96 3.09 -18.13 -3.03
CA LEU A 96 3.59 -19.45 -3.40
C LEU A 96 3.52 -19.68 -4.92
N GLU A 97 2.47 -19.17 -5.57
CA GLU A 97 2.23 -19.32 -7.00
C GLU A 97 3.02 -18.30 -7.86
N TRP A 98 3.42 -17.18 -7.26
CA TRP A 98 4.09 -16.08 -7.94
C TRP A 98 5.48 -16.48 -8.48
N PRO A 99 5.76 -16.33 -9.79
CA PRO A 99 7.04 -16.73 -10.36
C PRO A 99 8.21 -15.89 -9.82
N PRO A 100 9.43 -16.45 -9.77
CA PRO A 100 10.63 -15.69 -9.43
C PRO A 100 10.82 -14.46 -10.33
N CYS A 101 11.14 -13.30 -9.76
CA CYS A 101 11.25 -12.03 -10.50
C CYS A 101 12.11 -12.13 -11.77
N LYS A 102 13.26 -12.82 -11.71
CA LYS A 102 14.18 -12.95 -12.86
C LYS A 102 13.54 -13.63 -14.07
N SER A 103 12.65 -14.60 -13.85
CA SER A 103 12.03 -15.36 -14.93
C SER A 103 10.97 -14.52 -15.66
N LEU A 104 10.38 -13.52 -14.99
CA LEU A 104 9.38 -12.62 -15.58
C LEU A 104 9.98 -11.53 -16.48
N ILE A 105 11.28 -11.21 -16.36
CA ILE A 105 11.90 -10.08 -17.07
C ILE A 105 11.70 -10.17 -18.60
N PRO A 106 11.98 -11.30 -19.30
CA PRO A 106 11.80 -11.38 -20.74
C PRO A 106 10.35 -11.11 -21.19
N LEU A 107 9.37 -11.57 -20.40
CA LEU A 107 7.94 -11.35 -20.65
C LEU A 107 7.55 -9.88 -20.45
N LEU A 108 8.05 -9.26 -19.38
CA LEU A 108 7.69 -7.90 -18.98
C LEU A 108 8.53 -6.83 -19.67
N GLN A 109 9.63 -7.19 -20.32
CA GLN A 109 10.57 -6.28 -20.98
C GLN A 109 9.89 -5.24 -21.89
N PRO A 110 8.87 -5.57 -22.71
CA PRO A 110 8.18 -4.56 -23.52
C PRO A 110 7.47 -3.50 -22.67
N VAL A 111 6.84 -3.89 -21.57
CA VAL A 111 6.16 -2.95 -20.65
C VAL A 111 7.17 -2.14 -19.87
N LEU A 112 8.17 -2.79 -19.28
CA LEU A 112 9.24 -2.15 -18.49
C LEU A 112 10.04 -1.14 -19.31
N SER A 113 10.25 -1.41 -20.61
CA SER A 113 10.97 -0.51 -21.52
C SER A 113 10.09 0.60 -22.13
N SER A 114 8.75 0.48 -22.05
CA SER A 114 7.83 1.48 -22.62
C SER A 114 7.78 2.78 -21.80
N GLY A 115 8.13 2.68 -20.52
CA GLY A 115 7.91 3.69 -19.50
C GLY A 115 6.45 3.92 -19.15
N GLY A 116 5.55 2.98 -19.42
CA GLY A 116 4.18 2.97 -18.90
C GLY A 116 4.16 2.79 -17.37
N VAL A 117 5.09 2.01 -16.84
CA VAL A 117 5.38 1.90 -15.41
C VAL A 117 6.88 1.69 -15.22
N TYR A 118 7.50 2.44 -14.31
CA TYR A 118 8.94 2.38 -14.07
C TYR A 118 9.30 2.99 -12.71
N MET A 119 10.52 2.76 -12.25
CA MET A 119 11.05 3.36 -11.02
C MET A 119 12.08 4.42 -11.36
N HIS A 120 12.01 5.57 -10.68
CA HIS A 120 12.99 6.63 -10.83
C HIS A 120 13.07 7.49 -9.58
N GLY A 121 14.29 7.60 -9.03
CA GLY A 121 14.55 8.44 -7.87
C GLY A 121 13.89 7.99 -6.56
N ARG A 122 14.10 8.82 -5.54
CA ARG A 122 13.51 8.69 -4.20
C ARG A 122 13.01 10.04 -3.74
N ASP A 123 12.02 10.03 -2.88
CA ASP A 123 11.59 11.25 -2.21
C ASP A 123 12.58 11.66 -1.09
N ASN A 124 12.29 12.77 -0.43
CA ASN A 124 13.10 13.26 0.68
C ASN A 124 12.98 12.42 1.95
N ARG A 125 12.21 11.33 1.98
CA ARG A 125 12.23 10.33 3.05
C ARG A 125 12.85 9.02 2.57
N TYR A 126 13.63 9.09 1.48
CA TYR A 126 14.32 7.97 0.84
C TYR A 126 13.40 6.86 0.32
N ARG A 127 12.09 7.10 0.23
CA ARG A 127 11.13 6.11 -0.29
C ARG A 127 11.30 5.98 -1.80
N PRO A 128 11.42 4.75 -2.34
CA PRO A 128 11.50 4.55 -3.79
C PRO A 128 10.24 5.06 -4.48
N THR A 129 10.42 5.71 -5.63
CA THR A 129 9.31 6.28 -6.40
C THR A 129 8.99 5.44 -7.63
N ILE A 130 7.73 5.04 -7.72
CA ILE A 130 7.15 4.34 -8.86
C ILE A 130 6.38 5.36 -9.68
N ILE A 131 6.73 5.49 -10.95
CA ILE A 131 6.07 6.37 -11.90
C ILE A 131 5.15 5.55 -12.79
N ILE A 132 3.88 5.93 -12.86
CA ILE A 132 2.84 5.30 -13.66
C ILE A 132 2.36 6.33 -14.70
N ARG A 133 2.39 5.95 -15.97
CA ARG A 133 1.84 6.70 -17.11
C ARG A 133 0.72 5.87 -17.74
N PRO A 134 -0.52 5.94 -17.23
CA PRO A 134 -1.61 5.05 -17.63
C PRO A 134 -1.89 5.08 -19.14
N PHE A 135 -1.75 6.23 -19.80
CA PHE A 135 -1.92 6.34 -21.27
C PHE A 135 -0.93 5.49 -22.09
N ILE A 136 0.27 5.24 -21.57
CA ILE A 136 1.24 4.35 -22.24
C ILE A 136 0.97 2.91 -21.85
N LEU A 137 0.66 2.69 -20.57
CA LEU A 137 0.34 1.36 -20.05
C LEU A 137 -0.88 0.76 -20.76
N SER A 138 -1.92 1.56 -21.07
CA SER A 138 -3.15 1.13 -21.76
C SER A 138 -2.94 0.56 -23.18
N ARG A 139 -1.72 0.63 -23.72
CA ARG A 139 -1.34 0.00 -24.99
C ARG A 139 -1.00 -1.48 -24.86
N PHE A 140 -0.91 -1.96 -23.63
CA PHE A 140 -0.59 -3.34 -23.31
C PHE A 140 -1.84 -4.09 -22.84
N PRO A 141 -1.87 -5.43 -22.94
CA PRO A 141 -2.89 -6.23 -22.32
C PRO A 141 -2.93 -6.05 -20.80
N TYR A 142 -4.14 -6.06 -20.23
CA TYR A 142 -4.38 -5.77 -18.81
C TYR A 142 -3.59 -6.66 -17.85
N HIS A 143 -3.45 -7.96 -18.15
CA HIS A 143 -2.69 -8.89 -17.31
C HIS A 143 -1.21 -8.48 -17.20
N LEU A 144 -0.63 -7.83 -18.21
CA LEU A 144 0.74 -7.33 -18.16
C LEU A 144 0.86 -6.12 -17.24
N HIS A 145 -0.22 -5.36 -17.03
CA HIS A 145 -0.22 -4.24 -16.08
C HIS A 145 -0.02 -4.78 -14.66
N LEU A 146 -0.80 -5.80 -14.30
CA LEU A 146 -0.73 -6.47 -13.00
C LEU A 146 0.62 -7.15 -12.79
N ALA A 147 1.08 -7.91 -13.79
CA ALA A 147 2.37 -8.57 -13.69
C ALA A 147 3.54 -7.60 -13.56
N SER A 148 3.52 -6.49 -14.31
CA SER A 148 4.54 -5.43 -14.20
C SER A 148 4.51 -4.74 -12.85
N ALA A 149 3.32 -4.46 -12.31
CA ALA A 149 3.16 -3.84 -11.00
C ALA A 149 3.72 -4.76 -9.90
N TYR A 150 3.26 -6.02 -9.83
CA TYR A 150 3.77 -6.98 -8.85
C TYR A 150 5.28 -7.19 -8.94
N PHE A 151 5.81 -7.35 -10.15
CA PHE A 151 7.24 -7.48 -10.36
C PHE A 151 8.02 -6.29 -9.76
N LEU A 152 7.57 -5.05 -10.00
CA LEU A 152 8.23 -3.87 -9.44
C LEU A 152 8.06 -3.75 -7.92
N LEU A 153 6.90 -4.12 -7.38
CA LEU A 153 6.65 -4.10 -5.93
C LEU A 153 7.50 -5.13 -5.20
N GLU A 154 7.57 -6.36 -5.70
CA GLU A 154 8.45 -7.41 -5.18
C GLU A 154 9.92 -7.00 -5.26
N PHE A 155 10.34 -6.42 -6.38
CA PHE A 155 11.69 -5.87 -6.53
C PHE A 155 12.00 -4.80 -5.46
N ILE A 156 11.05 -3.91 -5.16
CA ILE A 156 11.21 -2.89 -4.11
C ILE A 156 11.35 -3.54 -2.73
N LEU A 157 10.48 -4.50 -2.41
CA LEU A 157 10.49 -5.22 -1.12
C LEU A 157 11.85 -5.91 -0.88
N GLU A 158 12.41 -6.53 -1.92
CA GLU A 158 13.69 -7.25 -1.82
C GLU A 158 14.92 -6.34 -1.78
N ALA A 159 14.89 -5.20 -2.48
CA ALA A 159 16.11 -4.46 -2.79
C ALA A 159 16.17 -3.01 -2.30
N MET A 160 15.05 -2.38 -1.94
CA MET A 160 15.00 -0.91 -1.81
C MET A 160 14.48 -0.37 -0.48
N LEU A 161 13.93 -1.23 0.38
CA LEU A 161 13.37 -0.88 1.69
C LEU A 161 14.36 -1.15 2.83
N ILE A 162 14.18 -0.41 3.94
CA ILE A 162 14.92 -0.59 5.19
C ILE A 162 13.91 -0.80 6.33
N PRO A 163 13.82 -1.99 6.95
CA PRO A 163 12.92 -2.22 8.08
C PRO A 163 13.11 -1.19 9.20
N GLY A 164 12.02 -0.61 9.69
CA GLY A 164 12.00 0.37 10.78
C GLY A 164 12.38 1.79 10.39
N GLN A 165 12.72 2.03 9.11
CA GLN A 165 13.05 3.36 8.60
C GLN A 165 12.28 3.69 7.32
N ILE A 166 12.35 2.80 6.32
CA ILE A 166 11.78 3.00 4.99
C ILE A 166 11.04 1.72 4.61
N GLU A 167 9.73 1.70 4.84
CA GLU A 167 8.91 0.51 4.58
C GLU A 167 7.82 0.74 3.53
N ASN A 168 7.81 1.93 2.92
CA ASN A 168 6.81 2.39 1.98
C ASN A 168 7.45 2.89 0.69
N TRP A 169 6.66 2.95 -0.37
CA TRP A 169 7.01 3.59 -1.65
C TRP A 169 6.09 4.78 -1.93
N VAL A 170 6.51 5.59 -2.90
CA VAL A 170 5.75 6.73 -3.42
C VAL A 170 5.24 6.39 -4.82
N LEU A 171 3.98 6.73 -5.09
CA LEU A 171 3.38 6.63 -6.43
C LEU A 171 3.31 8.02 -7.07
N LEU A 172 3.82 8.15 -8.28
CA LEU A 172 3.66 9.32 -9.13
C LEU A 172 2.84 8.91 -10.35
N ILE A 173 1.59 9.37 -10.43
CA ILE A 173 0.66 9.01 -11.50
C ILE A 173 0.50 10.22 -12.43
N ASP A 174 1.00 10.08 -13.64
CA ASP A 174 0.92 11.11 -14.69
C ASP A 174 -0.29 10.84 -15.59
N LEU A 175 -1.36 11.60 -15.36
CA LEU A 175 -2.63 11.49 -16.07
C LEU A 175 -2.64 12.23 -17.42
N LYS A 176 -1.48 12.60 -17.97
CA LYS A 176 -1.40 13.22 -19.30
C LYS A 176 -2.04 12.31 -20.36
N LYS A 177 -3.10 12.80 -20.99
CA LYS A 177 -3.93 12.08 -21.98
C LYS A 177 -4.64 10.86 -21.39
N TYR A 178 -4.89 10.84 -20.09
CA TYR A 178 -5.63 9.77 -19.42
C TYR A 178 -6.66 10.35 -18.45
N PRO A 179 -7.95 10.31 -18.80
CA PRO A 179 -9.02 10.77 -17.90
C PRO A 179 -9.03 10.01 -16.58
N ILE A 180 -9.37 10.69 -15.48
CA ILE A 180 -9.47 10.03 -14.17
C ILE A 180 -10.63 9.03 -14.09
N THR A 181 -11.68 9.22 -14.90
CA THR A 181 -12.78 8.26 -15.03
C THR A 181 -12.30 6.89 -15.49
N ASP A 182 -11.27 6.86 -16.34
CA ASP A 182 -10.71 5.62 -16.87
C ASP A 182 -9.83 4.93 -15.81
N LEU A 183 -9.41 5.64 -14.76
CA LEU A 183 -8.76 5.04 -13.61
C LEU A 183 -9.75 4.21 -12.79
N ALA A 184 -11.04 4.57 -12.77
CA ALA A 184 -12.07 3.79 -12.09
C ALA A 184 -12.27 2.40 -12.72
N LEU A 185 -11.98 2.26 -14.02
CA LEU A 185 -11.96 0.94 -14.70
C LEU A 185 -10.88 0.02 -14.13
N HIS A 186 -9.86 0.58 -13.47
CA HIS A 186 -8.80 -0.16 -12.78
C HIS A 186 -9.07 -0.40 -11.29
N LYS A 187 -10.27 -0.12 -10.78
CA LYS A 187 -10.61 -0.32 -9.35
C LYS A 187 -10.26 -1.72 -8.84
N LYS A 188 -10.52 -2.76 -9.65
CA LYS A 188 -10.19 -4.15 -9.32
C LYS A 188 -8.68 -4.36 -9.14
N PHE A 189 -7.89 -3.87 -10.09
CA PHE A 189 -6.43 -3.91 -10.03
C PHE A 189 -5.89 -3.16 -8.81
N ILE A 190 -6.43 -1.99 -8.50
CA ILE A 190 -6.00 -1.20 -7.34
C ILE A 190 -6.33 -1.94 -6.04
N ALA A 191 -7.54 -2.49 -5.94
CA ALA A 191 -7.95 -3.29 -4.78
C ALA A 191 -7.04 -4.53 -4.61
N GLU A 192 -6.67 -5.18 -5.70
CA GLU A 192 -5.79 -6.34 -5.68
C GLU A 192 -4.39 -6.00 -5.14
N LEU A 193 -3.80 -4.89 -5.61
CA LEU A 193 -2.52 -4.42 -5.09
C LEU A 193 -2.60 -4.09 -3.60
N PHE A 194 -3.68 -3.47 -3.13
CA PHE A 194 -3.84 -3.15 -1.71
C PHE A 194 -4.09 -4.37 -0.83
N THR A 195 -4.67 -5.44 -1.36
CA THR A 195 -4.82 -6.71 -0.64
C THR A 195 -3.47 -7.37 -0.37
N HIS A 196 -2.56 -7.41 -1.35
CA HIS A 196 -1.25 -8.05 -1.20
C HIS A 196 -0.18 -7.16 -0.57
N TYR A 197 -0.32 -5.84 -0.70
CA TYR A 197 0.65 -4.88 -0.20
C TYR A 197 -0.01 -3.82 0.71
N PRO A 198 -0.73 -4.23 1.77
CA PRO A 198 -1.37 -3.28 2.67
C PRO A 198 -0.31 -2.42 3.37
N CYS A 199 -0.64 -1.15 3.58
CA CYS A 199 0.19 -0.18 4.29
C CYS A 199 1.59 0.04 3.68
N ARG A 200 1.74 -0.14 2.35
CA ARG A 200 3.00 0.08 1.64
C ARG A 200 3.07 1.38 0.84
N VAL A 201 1.93 1.99 0.52
CA VAL A 201 1.91 3.30 -0.13
C VAL A 201 2.05 4.39 0.94
N GLY A 202 3.13 5.17 0.86
CA GLY A 202 3.38 6.30 1.76
C GLY A 202 2.84 7.63 1.24
N LYS A 203 2.88 7.85 -0.09
CA LYS A 203 2.34 9.05 -0.74
C LYS A 203 1.93 8.74 -2.17
N ILE A 204 0.90 9.41 -2.66
CA ILE A 204 0.45 9.35 -4.06
C ILE A 204 0.41 10.77 -4.61
N PHE A 205 1.06 11.01 -5.75
CA PHE A 205 0.99 12.26 -6.49
C PHE A 205 0.18 12.05 -7.77
N LEU A 206 -0.89 12.82 -7.95
CA LEU A 206 -1.69 12.84 -9.17
C LEU A 206 -1.33 14.10 -9.97
N LEU A 207 -0.65 13.92 -11.11
CA LEU A 207 -0.23 15.01 -11.96
C LEU A 207 -1.16 15.12 -13.17
N ARG A 208 -1.54 16.36 -13.51
CA ARG A 208 -2.28 16.69 -14.75
C ARG A 208 -3.65 15.99 -14.86
N GLY A 209 -4.28 15.68 -13.72
CA GLY A 209 -5.61 15.07 -13.64
C GLY A 209 -6.78 16.02 -13.88
N GLY A 210 -6.52 17.32 -14.06
CA GLY A 210 -7.55 18.36 -14.05
C GLY A 210 -8.06 18.66 -12.63
N ARG A 211 -8.85 19.73 -12.47
CA ARG A 211 -9.41 20.15 -11.17
C ARG A 211 -10.63 19.34 -10.73
N ASN A 212 -11.19 18.51 -11.62
CA ASN A 212 -12.38 17.70 -11.34
C ASN A 212 -11.99 16.24 -11.10
N LEU A 213 -11.86 15.86 -9.82
CA LEU A 213 -11.49 14.52 -9.39
C LEU A 213 -12.68 13.78 -8.77
N HIS A 214 -13.90 14.16 -9.16
CA HIS A 214 -15.11 13.45 -8.77
C HIS A 214 -14.93 11.95 -9.05
N GLY A 215 -15.01 11.13 -8.00
CA GLY A 215 -14.88 9.69 -8.07
C GLY A 215 -13.64 9.08 -7.42
N LEU A 216 -12.62 9.87 -7.04
CA LEU A 216 -11.47 9.33 -6.29
C LEU A 216 -11.89 8.67 -4.96
N ASN A 217 -12.83 9.29 -4.25
CA ASN A 217 -13.43 8.74 -3.03
C ASN A 217 -14.21 7.43 -3.26
N LYS A 218 -14.68 7.16 -4.48
CA LYS A 218 -15.31 5.88 -4.85
C LYS A 218 -14.29 4.80 -5.20
N LEU A 219 -13.06 5.21 -5.50
CA LEU A 219 -11.98 4.35 -5.97
C LEU A 219 -11.04 3.91 -4.83
N LEU A 220 -10.71 4.85 -3.93
CA LEU A 220 -9.71 4.67 -2.89
C LEU A 220 -10.36 4.73 -1.51
N PRO A 221 -9.94 3.87 -0.56
CA PRO A 221 -10.37 3.97 0.83
C PRO A 221 -9.84 5.26 1.48
N PRO A 222 -10.48 5.76 2.56
CA PRO A 222 -10.16 7.04 3.19
C PRO A 222 -8.67 7.21 3.54
N ASN A 223 -8.05 6.18 4.13
CA ASN A 223 -6.63 6.16 4.47
C ASN A 223 -5.72 6.37 3.24
N THR A 224 -6.08 5.78 2.11
CA THR A 224 -5.34 5.94 0.86
C THR A 224 -5.60 7.30 0.22
N LEU A 225 -6.84 7.78 0.27
CA LEU A 225 -7.22 9.10 -0.23
C LEU A 225 -6.47 10.22 0.51
N TYR A 226 -6.29 10.10 1.83
CA TYR A 226 -5.51 11.03 2.64
C TYR A 226 -4.06 11.20 2.15
N LYS A 227 -3.49 10.15 1.53
CA LYS A 227 -2.13 10.15 1.00
C LYS A 227 -2.04 10.73 -0.43
N VAL A 228 -3.17 11.08 -1.04
CA VAL A 228 -3.24 11.64 -2.40
C VAL A 228 -2.97 13.14 -2.39
N ASN A 229 -1.99 13.55 -3.18
CA ASN A 229 -1.61 14.93 -3.41
C ASN A 229 -1.87 15.26 -4.87
N ILE A 230 -2.76 16.20 -5.11
CA ILE A 230 -3.12 16.65 -6.45
C ILE A 230 -2.16 17.77 -6.81
N VAL A 231 -1.37 17.56 -7.85
CA VAL A 231 -0.26 18.45 -8.19
C VAL A 231 -0.74 19.43 -9.25
N ASP A 232 -1.03 20.65 -8.82
CA ASP A 232 -1.41 21.76 -9.71
C ASP A 232 -0.17 22.35 -10.40
N LYS A 233 0.87 22.66 -9.62
CA LYS A 233 2.15 23.15 -10.16
C LYS A 233 3.22 22.08 -9.95
N LYS A 234 3.98 21.79 -11.01
CA LYS A 234 5.08 20.82 -10.93
C LYS A 234 6.13 21.18 -9.88
N THR A 235 6.29 22.47 -9.58
CA THR A 235 7.19 22.96 -8.52
C THR A 235 6.80 22.47 -7.14
N ASP A 236 5.53 22.15 -6.91
CA ASP A 236 5.04 21.69 -5.61
C ASP A 236 5.60 20.30 -5.26
N MET A 237 6.04 19.53 -6.27
CA MET A 237 6.78 18.28 -6.08
C MET A 237 8.08 18.48 -5.30
N LEU A 238 8.68 19.67 -5.37
CA LEU A 238 9.97 19.95 -4.72
C LEU A 238 9.87 20.09 -3.19
N ASN A 239 8.65 20.12 -2.64
CA ASN A 239 8.42 20.02 -1.20
C ASN A 239 8.75 18.62 -0.67
N ASP A 240 8.61 17.59 -1.51
CA ASP A 240 8.81 16.19 -1.16
C ASP A 240 10.00 15.55 -1.87
N PHE A 241 10.58 16.22 -2.86
CA PHE A 241 11.67 15.68 -3.64
C PHE A 241 12.80 16.68 -3.81
N HIS A 242 14.03 16.19 -3.69
CA HIS A 242 15.17 16.95 -4.20
C HIS A 242 15.06 17.09 -5.74
N PRO A 243 15.37 18.25 -6.35
CA PRO A 243 15.25 18.43 -7.80
C PRO A 243 15.99 17.37 -8.64
N GLN A 244 17.15 16.91 -8.17
CA GLN A 244 17.95 15.88 -8.85
C GLN A 244 17.41 14.45 -8.67
N GLN A 245 16.29 14.25 -7.98
CA GLN A 245 15.59 12.95 -7.89
C GLN A 245 14.41 12.85 -8.86
N LEU A 246 14.06 13.95 -9.54
CA LEU A 246 12.89 14.02 -10.42
C LEU A 246 13.26 14.45 -11.84
N GLU A 247 12.55 13.88 -12.81
CA GLU A 247 12.63 14.33 -14.20
C GLU A 247 12.06 15.75 -14.37
N ILE A 248 12.61 16.50 -15.33
CA ILE A 248 12.16 17.86 -15.70
C ILE A 248 10.65 17.90 -15.98
N ARG A 249 10.07 16.86 -16.59
CA ARG A 249 8.62 16.81 -16.85
C ARG A 249 7.75 16.80 -15.59
N TYR A 250 8.33 16.43 -14.45
CA TYR A 250 7.70 16.36 -13.14
C TYR A 250 8.17 17.47 -12.19
N GLY A 251 8.96 18.43 -12.67
CA GLY A 251 9.39 19.60 -11.89
C GLY A 251 10.80 19.50 -11.31
N GLY A 252 11.51 18.40 -11.54
CA GLY A 252 12.91 18.27 -11.14
C GLY A 252 13.90 18.85 -12.16
N SER A 253 15.17 18.45 -12.02
CA SER A 253 16.28 18.90 -12.86
C SER A 253 16.91 17.77 -13.69
N VAL A 254 16.49 16.52 -13.48
CA VAL A 254 17.03 15.36 -14.22
C VAL A 254 16.44 15.32 -15.63
N ALA A 255 17.26 15.02 -16.63
CA ALA A 255 16.78 14.82 -17.99
C ALA A 255 15.72 13.70 -18.03
N ASN A 256 14.67 13.89 -18.83
CA ASN A 256 13.61 12.89 -18.93
C ASN A 256 14.17 11.56 -19.44
N LEU A 257 13.79 10.45 -18.82
CA LEU A 257 14.27 9.13 -19.20
C LEU A 257 13.80 8.75 -20.61
N LYS A 258 14.71 8.11 -21.35
CA LYS A 258 14.44 7.43 -22.63
C LYS A 258 14.52 5.91 -22.48
N ASN A 259 15.37 5.45 -21.57
CA ASN A 259 15.51 4.05 -21.18
C ASN A 259 14.93 3.89 -19.78
N PHE A 260 13.84 3.14 -19.66
CA PHE A 260 13.06 3.02 -18.41
C PHE A 260 13.39 1.76 -17.60
N TRP A 261 14.09 0.82 -18.22
CA TRP A 261 14.59 -0.40 -17.61
C TRP A 261 16.05 -0.62 -18.03
N PRO A 262 16.96 -0.96 -17.09
CA PRO A 262 16.76 -1.16 -15.65
C PRO A 262 16.46 0.13 -14.87
N PRO A 263 15.99 0.04 -13.61
CA PRO A 263 15.74 1.18 -12.75
C PRO A 263 17.01 1.99 -12.48
N THR A 264 16.87 3.30 -12.33
CA THR A 264 18.00 4.20 -12.05
C THR A 264 17.72 5.11 -10.86
N VAL A 265 18.76 5.34 -10.05
CA VAL A 265 18.78 6.39 -9.02
C VAL A 265 19.65 7.53 -9.56
N PRO A 266 19.07 8.70 -9.87
CA PRO A 266 19.74 9.74 -10.66
C PRO A 266 20.81 10.54 -9.90
N SER A 267 20.74 10.62 -8.57
CA SER A 267 21.65 11.41 -7.74
C SER A 267 21.75 10.84 -6.33
N SER A 268 22.82 11.19 -5.61
CA SER A 268 22.98 10.94 -4.17
C SER A 268 22.35 12.03 -3.29
N SER A 269 21.75 13.06 -3.88
CA SER A 269 21.11 14.16 -3.16
C SER A 269 19.62 13.88 -2.99
N PHE A 270 19.16 13.73 -1.75
CA PHE A 270 17.77 13.32 -1.44
C PHE A 270 16.98 14.37 -0.66
N ARG A 271 17.64 15.29 0.04
CA ARG A 271 16.97 16.24 0.96
C ARG A 271 16.04 17.20 0.22
N GLY A 272 14.87 17.47 0.78
CA GLY A 272 13.98 18.51 0.29
C GLY A 272 14.53 19.91 0.57
N ALA A 273 14.01 20.91 -0.12
CA ALA A 273 14.47 22.29 0.04
C ALA A 273 14.21 22.85 1.45
N THR A 274 13.24 22.30 2.17
CA THR A 274 12.80 22.74 3.49
C THR A 274 13.30 21.85 4.64
N ASP A 275 14.03 20.77 4.36
CA ASP A 275 14.50 19.87 5.41
C ASP A 275 15.72 20.46 6.14
N SER A 276 15.62 20.66 7.46
CA SER A 276 16.77 21.07 8.27
C SER A 276 17.77 19.91 8.42
N VAL A 277 19.07 20.20 8.37
CA VAL A 277 20.12 19.16 8.44
C VAL A 277 20.12 18.44 9.78
N GLN A 278 19.82 19.17 10.86
CA GLN A 278 19.86 18.68 12.23
C GLN A 278 18.65 17.82 12.62
N GLU A 279 17.49 18.00 11.99
CA GLU A 279 16.27 17.22 12.30
C GLU A 279 16.12 15.99 11.38
N PHE A 280 16.86 15.95 10.27
CA PHE A 280 16.67 14.96 9.21
C PHE A 280 17.48 13.67 9.37
N LEU A 281 18.70 13.77 9.90
CA LEU A 281 19.58 12.62 10.13
C LEU A 281 19.93 12.49 11.61
N SER A 282 19.89 11.26 12.10
CA SER A 282 20.34 10.96 13.45
C SER A 282 21.86 11.11 13.61
N ALA A 283 22.27 11.48 14.82
CA ALA A 283 23.67 11.48 15.26
C ALA A 283 24.25 10.06 15.38
N HIS A 284 23.40 9.02 15.42
CA HIS A 284 23.85 7.62 15.44
C HIS A 284 24.62 7.29 14.15
N SER A 285 25.73 6.57 14.30
CA SER A 285 26.71 6.40 13.24
C SER A 285 26.31 5.31 12.25
N SER A 286 25.46 4.35 12.66
CA SER A 286 24.91 3.35 11.75
C SER A 286 23.61 2.70 12.23
N TYR A 287 22.79 2.23 11.29
CA TYR A 287 21.65 1.32 11.53
C TYR A 287 22.04 0.14 12.43
N ARG A 288 23.25 -0.39 12.28
CA ARG A 288 23.77 -1.53 13.05
C ARG A 288 23.89 -1.25 14.55
N GLU A 289 24.16 -0.01 14.94
CA GLU A 289 24.21 0.41 16.35
C GLU A 289 22.81 0.38 17.00
N TYR A 290 21.76 0.62 16.20
CA TYR A 290 20.38 0.55 16.66
C TYR A 290 19.79 -0.88 16.60
N PHE A 291 20.38 -1.76 15.78
CA PHE A 291 19.96 -3.17 15.62
C PHE A 291 21.04 -4.19 16.06
N PRO A 292 21.47 -4.20 17.33
CA PRO A 292 22.36 -5.23 17.83
C PRO A 292 21.64 -6.60 17.81
N GLY A 293 22.25 -7.61 17.18
CA GLY A 293 21.73 -8.98 17.11
C GLY A 293 21.15 -9.43 15.77
N ASN A 294 20.90 -8.51 14.82
CA ASN A 294 20.41 -8.85 13.48
C ASN A 294 21.53 -9.01 12.46
N ALA A 295 22.53 -9.82 12.79
CA ALA A 295 23.56 -10.21 11.84
C ALA A 295 22.95 -10.92 10.61
N LYS A 296 21.74 -11.48 10.68
CA LYS A 296 21.08 -12.19 9.58
C LYS A 296 20.57 -11.28 8.45
N ILE A 297 20.01 -10.11 8.77
CA ILE A 297 19.55 -9.14 7.76
C ILE A 297 20.76 -8.53 7.00
N CYS A 298 21.94 -8.49 7.64
CA CYS A 298 23.19 -8.09 6.99
C CYS A 298 24.05 -9.26 6.47
N SER A 299 23.86 -10.50 6.95
CA SER A 299 24.60 -11.66 6.43
C SER A 299 24.12 -12.02 5.04
N ASP A 300 22.93 -11.59 4.65
CA ASP A 300 22.44 -11.69 3.27
C ASP A 300 23.10 -10.71 2.29
N LEU A 301 23.83 -9.70 2.78
CA LEU A 301 24.72 -8.89 1.95
C LEU A 301 26.10 -9.53 1.77
N SER A 302 26.56 -10.40 2.69
CA SER A 302 27.82 -11.14 2.57
C SER A 302 27.66 -12.54 1.95
N SER A 303 26.54 -13.24 2.16
CA SER A 303 26.17 -14.48 1.46
C SER A 303 25.85 -14.22 -0.03
N LEU A 304 25.57 -12.97 -0.40
CA LEU A 304 25.52 -12.50 -1.78
C LEU A 304 26.84 -12.58 -2.55
N LYS A 305 27.95 -12.92 -1.88
CA LYS A 305 29.24 -13.25 -2.52
C LYS A 305 29.52 -14.75 -2.60
N ALA A 306 28.64 -15.62 -2.10
CA ALA A 306 28.89 -17.06 -2.02
C ALA A 306 27.69 -17.89 -2.48
N SER A 307 27.42 -17.88 -3.78
CA SER A 307 26.84 -19.03 -4.49
C SER A 307 27.32 -19.03 -5.95
N GLN A 308 28.63 -19.19 -6.12
CA GLN A 308 29.15 -19.86 -7.30
C GLN A 308 29.12 -21.37 -7.02
N ALA A 309 28.00 -22.01 -7.32
CA ALA A 309 27.94 -23.45 -7.49
C ALA A 309 26.83 -23.72 -8.49
N GLY A 310 27.21 -24.24 -9.65
CA GLY A 310 26.32 -24.40 -10.79
C GLY A 310 25.24 -25.43 -10.52
N GLU A 311 23.99 -25.01 -10.69
CA GLU A 311 22.89 -25.92 -10.97
C GLU A 311 22.58 -25.80 -12.46
N LYS A 312 22.68 -26.93 -13.16
CA LYS A 312 22.25 -27.07 -14.55
C LYS A 312 20.72 -27.10 -14.55
N GLU A 313 20.08 -25.96 -14.76
CA GLU A 313 18.65 -25.92 -15.05
C GLU A 313 18.41 -26.35 -16.51
N SER A 314 17.50 -27.29 -16.68
CA SER A 314 16.96 -27.68 -17.98
C SER A 314 16.22 -26.50 -18.59
N PHE A 315 16.70 -26.01 -19.74
CA PHE A 315 16.04 -24.95 -20.50
C PHE A 315 14.67 -25.44 -20.98
N ILE A 316 13.61 -25.01 -20.29
CA ILE A 316 12.26 -24.97 -20.86
C ILE A 316 12.31 -24.00 -22.06
N SER A 317 11.70 -24.36 -23.19
CA SER A 317 11.70 -23.47 -24.36
C SER A 317 10.98 -22.17 -24.01
N ASN A 318 11.40 -21.06 -24.64
CA ASN A 318 10.79 -19.74 -24.40
C ASN A 318 9.27 -19.72 -24.65
N ASN A 319 8.72 -20.65 -25.42
CA ASN A 319 7.29 -20.75 -25.65
C ASN A 319 6.58 -21.48 -24.50
N ASP A 320 7.12 -22.61 -24.04
CA ASP A 320 6.52 -23.38 -22.95
C ASP A 320 6.59 -22.62 -21.61
N PHE A 321 7.68 -21.88 -21.37
CA PHE A 321 7.81 -21.01 -20.20
C PHE A 321 6.81 -19.85 -20.25
N ARG A 322 6.60 -19.26 -21.44
CA ARG A 322 5.57 -18.23 -21.62
C ARG A 322 4.21 -18.81 -21.33
N ASP A 323 3.85 -19.96 -21.88
CA ASP A 323 2.55 -20.58 -21.72
C ASP A 323 2.26 -20.99 -20.26
N GLU A 324 3.25 -21.49 -19.53
CA GLU A 324 3.11 -21.79 -18.09
C GLU A 324 2.92 -20.51 -17.25
N VAL A 325 3.72 -19.48 -17.49
CA VAL A 325 3.56 -18.18 -16.82
C VAL A 325 2.24 -17.53 -17.21
N TRP A 326 1.81 -17.68 -18.47
CA TRP A 326 0.54 -17.20 -18.98
C TRP A 326 -0.62 -17.86 -18.25
N GLN A 327 -0.63 -19.20 -18.15
CA GLN A 327 -1.65 -19.93 -17.40
C GLN A 327 -1.68 -19.50 -15.94
N ARG A 328 -0.53 -19.28 -15.30
CA ARG A 328 -0.46 -18.80 -13.91
C ARG A 328 -0.99 -17.38 -13.75
N LEU A 329 -0.67 -16.47 -14.67
CA LEU A 329 -1.19 -15.10 -14.65
C LEU A 329 -2.71 -15.06 -14.91
N GLU A 330 -3.21 -15.93 -15.78
CA GLU A 330 -4.66 -16.10 -16.01
C GLU A 330 -5.35 -16.72 -14.79
N LEU A 331 -4.74 -17.72 -14.14
CA LEU A 331 -5.24 -18.30 -12.88
C LEU A 331 -5.31 -17.28 -11.74
N VAL A 332 -4.27 -16.46 -11.58
CA VAL A 332 -4.26 -15.34 -10.62
C VAL A 332 -5.36 -14.33 -10.96
N SER A 333 -5.56 -14.02 -12.25
CA SER A 333 -6.66 -13.16 -12.70
C SER A 333 -8.06 -13.79 -12.53
N ALA A 334 -8.20 -15.11 -12.61
CA ALA A 334 -9.48 -15.81 -12.57
C ALA A 334 -9.94 -16.14 -11.14
N SER A 335 -9.00 -16.41 -10.23
CA SER A 335 -9.23 -16.60 -8.78
C SER A 335 -9.97 -15.42 -8.12
N TYR A 336 -9.91 -14.27 -8.79
CA TYR A 336 -10.46 -12.97 -8.41
C TYR A 336 -12.00 -12.92 -8.28
N SER A 337 -12.73 -13.84 -8.92
CA SER A 337 -14.20 -13.79 -8.93
C SER A 337 -14.83 -14.11 -7.57
N PHE A 338 -14.12 -14.81 -6.67
CA PHE A 338 -14.73 -15.37 -5.45
C PHE A 338 -14.80 -14.37 -4.29
N LEU A 339 -13.68 -13.74 -3.90
CA LEU A 339 -13.63 -12.79 -2.77
C LEU A 339 -14.37 -11.46 -3.04
N THR A 340 -14.56 -11.12 -4.31
CA THR A 340 -15.23 -9.88 -4.72
C THR A 340 -16.75 -9.96 -4.57
N LEU A 341 -17.34 -11.16 -4.67
CA LEU A 341 -18.79 -11.36 -4.51
C LEU A 341 -19.23 -11.15 -3.05
N GLU A 342 -18.44 -11.56 -2.06
CA GLU A 342 -18.74 -11.30 -0.65
C GLU A 342 -18.60 -9.82 -0.29
N ARG A 343 -17.58 -9.13 -0.83
CA ARG A 343 -17.32 -7.71 -0.53
C ARG A 343 -18.32 -6.77 -1.21
N LEU A 344 -18.82 -7.11 -2.41
CA LEU A 344 -19.89 -6.37 -3.07
C LEU A 344 -21.27 -6.71 -2.50
N GLY A 345 -21.51 -7.98 -2.15
CA GLY A 345 -22.76 -8.40 -1.53
C GLY A 345 -22.99 -7.79 -0.15
N THR A 346 -21.94 -7.57 0.63
CA THR A 346 -22.04 -6.89 1.94
C THR A 346 -22.34 -5.40 1.81
N LEU A 347 -21.65 -4.68 0.91
CA LEU A 347 -21.88 -3.25 0.66
C LEU A 347 -23.26 -2.96 0.03
N GLU A 348 -23.72 -3.77 -0.92
CA GLU A 348 -25.06 -3.61 -1.51
C GLU A 348 -26.19 -3.90 -0.51
N ASN A 349 -25.96 -4.81 0.44
CA ASN A 349 -26.92 -5.14 1.50
C ASN A 349 -27.00 -4.05 2.58
N GLU A 350 -25.89 -3.37 2.89
CA GLU A 350 -25.88 -2.21 3.78
C GLU A 350 -26.56 -0.99 3.14
N GLU A 351 -26.29 -0.68 1.87
CA GLU A 351 -26.96 0.42 1.15
C GLU A 351 -28.47 0.20 1.00
N LYS A 352 -28.93 -1.05 0.81
CA LYS A 352 -30.37 -1.37 0.78
C LYS A 352 -31.02 -1.19 2.14
N LYS A 353 -30.32 -1.49 3.24
CA LYS A 353 -30.81 -1.27 4.61
C LYS A 353 -30.92 0.22 4.95
N ASP A 354 -29.97 1.04 4.50
CA ASP A 354 -30.01 2.49 4.74
C ASP A 354 -31.08 3.20 3.90
N LYS A 355 -31.26 2.83 2.63
CA LYS A 355 -32.36 3.35 1.80
C LYS A 355 -33.74 2.97 2.33
N HIS A 356 -33.88 1.80 2.94
CA HIS A 356 -35.14 1.39 3.59
C HIS A 356 -35.42 2.14 4.90
N LYS A 357 -34.39 2.56 5.64
CA LYS A 357 -34.56 3.39 6.85
C LYS A 357 -34.89 4.85 6.52
N GLU A 358 -34.34 5.38 5.43
CA GLU A 358 -34.59 6.76 5.00
C GLU A 358 -35.97 6.93 4.33
N GLY A 359 -36.44 5.93 3.58
CA GLY A 359 -37.79 5.91 3.01
C GLY A 359 -38.91 5.83 4.06
N ARG A 360 -38.63 5.22 5.24
CA ARG A 360 -39.63 5.06 6.31
C ARG A 360 -39.74 6.27 7.23
N LYS A 361 -38.72 7.15 7.29
CA LYS A 361 -38.77 8.42 8.04
C LYS A 361 -39.47 9.56 7.29
N LYS A 362 -39.62 9.44 5.96
CA LYS A 362 -40.23 10.49 5.12
C LYS A 362 -41.75 10.37 4.94
N PHE A 363 -42.38 9.36 5.54
CA PHE A 363 -43.82 9.10 5.47
C PHE A 363 -44.54 9.23 6.82
N LEU A 364 -43.89 9.81 7.83
CA LEU A 364 -44.42 9.91 9.21
C LEU A 364 -44.32 11.34 9.80
N SER A 365 -44.10 12.38 9.00
CA SER A 365 -44.05 13.77 9.48
C SER A 365 -45.27 14.63 9.14
N ASP A 366 -46.20 14.13 8.33
CA ASP A 366 -47.36 14.91 7.87
C ASP A 366 -48.66 14.25 8.33
N GLU A 367 -48.82 14.05 9.64
CA GLU A 367 -50.13 13.86 10.28
C GLU A 367 -50.02 13.99 11.81
N MET A 368 -50.92 14.78 12.40
CA MET A 368 -51.31 14.86 13.83
C MET A 368 -50.63 15.89 14.77
N THR A 369 -51.20 17.10 14.72
CA THR A 369 -51.96 17.79 15.79
C THR A 369 -51.50 17.82 17.27
N LEU A 370 -51.51 19.05 17.79
CA LEU A 370 -51.70 19.51 19.18
C LEU A 370 -52.21 18.48 20.22
N ALA A 371 -51.51 18.38 21.36
CA ALA A 371 -52.02 18.70 22.72
C ALA A 371 -51.23 18.01 23.85
N SER A 372 -50.81 18.83 24.83
CA SER A 372 -50.99 18.62 26.28
C SER A 372 -50.54 17.32 26.98
N SER A 373 -49.51 17.50 27.83
CA SER A 373 -49.46 17.15 29.27
C SER A 373 -49.22 15.70 29.76
N ARG A 374 -48.37 15.65 30.81
CA ARG A 374 -48.24 14.65 31.91
C ARG A 374 -47.28 13.46 31.72
N GLU A 375 -46.20 13.50 32.51
CA GLU A 375 -45.49 12.35 33.12
C GLU A 375 -46.38 11.62 34.16
N PRO A 376 -45.94 10.55 34.88
CA PRO A 376 -44.93 9.49 34.63
C PRO A 376 -45.44 8.06 34.95
N ASN A 377 -44.70 7.00 34.58
CA ASN A 377 -44.25 5.88 35.46
C ASN A 377 -44.06 4.48 34.79
N ARG A 378 -42.94 3.87 35.21
CA ARG A 378 -42.70 2.46 35.62
C ARG A 378 -42.70 1.29 34.60
N MET A 379 -41.46 0.81 34.40
CA MET A 379 -40.89 -0.51 34.80
C MET A 379 -41.19 -1.82 34.03
N ILE A 380 -40.05 -2.50 33.69
CA ILE A 380 -39.79 -3.97 33.65
C ILE A 380 -40.30 -4.68 32.36
N LYS A 381 -39.55 -5.45 31.54
CA LYS A 381 -38.37 -6.35 31.69
C LYS A 381 -37.75 -6.67 30.31
N ASP A 382 -36.46 -7.09 30.29
CA ASP A 382 -35.76 -8.11 29.47
C ASP A 382 -36.28 -8.47 28.05
N ASP A 383 -35.48 -8.67 26.99
CA ASP A 383 -34.14 -9.24 26.87
C ASP A 383 -33.56 -8.96 25.47
N THR A 384 -32.22 -8.98 25.39
CA THR A 384 -31.37 -9.27 24.20
C THR A 384 -31.51 -8.47 22.90
N GLU A 385 -30.54 -7.58 22.63
CA GLU A 385 -29.63 -7.57 21.45
C GLU A 385 -28.93 -6.20 21.33
N MET A 386 -27.61 -6.15 21.59
CA MET A 386 -26.80 -4.95 21.36
C MET A 386 -26.11 -5.02 19.98
N PRO A 387 -26.29 -4.02 19.10
CA PRO A 387 -25.33 -3.73 18.05
C PRO A 387 -24.23 -2.81 18.62
N PHE A 388 -22.98 -3.25 18.54
CA PHE A 388 -21.81 -2.43 18.86
C PHE A 388 -21.66 -1.34 17.78
N VAL A 389 -21.97 -0.10 18.16
CA VAL A 389 -21.52 1.12 17.47
C VAL A 389 -20.33 1.63 18.26
N CYS A 390 -19.16 1.69 17.61
CA CYS A 390 -17.96 2.31 18.15
C CYS A 390 -18.16 3.83 18.18
N ASN A 391 -18.66 4.35 19.31
CA ASN A 391 -18.58 5.76 19.67
C ASN A 391 -17.48 5.89 20.72
N MET A 392 -16.28 6.27 20.29
CA MET A 392 -15.17 6.62 21.19
C MET A 392 -14.53 7.95 20.73
N CYS A 393 -15.38 8.97 20.66
CA CYS A 393 -14.96 10.36 20.83
C CYS A 393 -15.93 10.98 21.85
N ASN A 394 -15.51 11.06 23.11
CA ASN A 394 -15.91 12.14 23.99
C ASN A 394 -14.86 12.30 25.08
N SER A 395 -14.11 13.37 24.91
CA SER A 395 -13.38 14.12 25.91
C SER A 395 -14.26 14.50 27.10
N ASP A 396 -13.58 14.68 28.23
CA ASP A 396 -13.98 15.36 29.46
C ASP A 396 -14.43 14.47 30.64
N CYS A 397 -13.46 14.18 31.52
CA CYS A 397 -13.70 14.35 32.94
C CYS A 397 -12.44 14.94 33.60
N LEU A 398 -12.58 16.21 33.94
CA LEU A 398 -11.71 17.06 34.73
C LEU A 398 -11.84 16.75 36.24
N ILE A 399 -10.75 17.01 36.98
CA ILE A 399 -10.64 17.36 38.41
C ILE A 399 -10.57 16.21 39.43
N GLN A 400 -9.36 15.94 39.94
CA GLN A 400 -8.84 16.57 41.18
C GLN A 400 -7.33 16.74 41.11
#